data_AF-A0A539DRY3-F1
#
_entry.id   AF-A0A539DRY3-F1
#
_cell.length_a   1.000
_cell.length_b   1.000
_cell.length_c   1.000
_cell.angle_alpha   90.00
_cell.angle_beta   90.00
_cell.angle_gamma   90.00
#
_symmetry.space_group_name_H-M   'P 1'
#
loop_
_entity.id
_entity.type
_entity.pdbx_description
1 polymer ?
#
loop_
_entity_poly.entity_id
_entity_poly.type
_entity_poly.pdbx_seq_one_letter_code
_entity_poly.pdbx_strand_id
1 'polypeptide(L)'
;DKSKAKSDLLRVVRSLAHMQIIEDKGDYLHVTVTSAIFKFVDDVEFLIEDSHKVIHVRSASRTGYSDFGVNRRRVEKIQRLFAALQ
;
A
#
# COMPACT_ATOMS: atom_id res chain seq x y z
N ASP A 1 -1.54 17.12 -6.77
CA ASP A 1 -2.76 17.37 -5.99
C ASP A 1 -3.02 16.16 -5.10
N LYS A 2 -3.22 16.37 -3.79
CA LYS A 2 -3.47 15.32 -2.80
C LYS A 2 -4.65 14.41 -3.15
N SER A 3 -5.77 14.99 -3.60
CA SER A 3 -6.98 14.26 -3.95
C SER A 3 -6.75 13.35 -5.17
N LYS A 4 -6.04 13.87 -6.18
CA LYS A 4 -5.62 13.06 -7.35
C LYS A 4 -4.69 11.92 -6.92
N ALA A 5 -3.66 12.22 -6.15
CA ALA A 5 -2.70 11.21 -5.68
C ALA A 5 -3.41 10.09 -4.89
N LYS A 6 -4.36 10.45 -4.01
CA LYS A 6 -5.16 9.47 -3.28
C LYS A 6 -6.02 8.60 -4.20
N SER A 7 -6.69 9.22 -5.17
CA SER A 7 -7.52 8.50 -6.14
C SER A 7 -6.71 7.51 -6.99
N ASP A 8 -5.54 7.93 -7.45
CA ASP A 8 -4.64 7.07 -8.23
C ASP A 8 -4.09 5.93 -7.37
N LEU A 9 -3.72 6.20 -6.10
CA LEU A 9 -3.28 5.17 -5.16
C LEU A 9 -4.38 4.14 -4.89
N LEU A 10 -5.62 4.59 -4.65
CA LEU A 10 -6.78 3.70 -4.47
C LEU A 10 -7.01 2.82 -5.70
N ARG A 11 -6.81 3.35 -6.91
CA ARG A 11 -6.93 2.59 -8.16
C ARG A 11 -5.88 1.48 -8.23
N VAL A 12 -4.62 1.81 -7.89
CA VAL A 12 -3.54 0.81 -7.82
C VAL A 12 -3.87 -0.27 -6.79
N VAL A 13 -4.21 0.11 -5.57
CA VAL A 13 -4.56 -0.85 -4.50
C VAL A 13 -5.69 -1.78 -4.92
N ARG A 14 -6.77 -1.24 -5.50
CA ARG A 14 -7.92 -2.03 -5.95
C ARG A 14 -7.61 -2.96 -7.13
N SER A 15 -6.59 -2.63 -7.94
CA SER A 15 -6.15 -3.48 -9.06
C SER A 15 -5.27 -4.66 -8.62
N LEU A 16 -4.75 -4.64 -7.39
CA LEU A 16 -3.89 -5.67 -6.86
C LEU A 16 -4.71 -6.74 -6.12
N ALA A 17 -4.47 -8.00 -6.46
CA ALA A 17 -5.14 -9.12 -5.81
C ALA A 17 -4.80 -9.19 -4.31
N HIS A 18 -5.75 -9.69 -3.52
CA HIS A 18 -5.61 -9.94 -2.08
C HIS A 18 -5.33 -8.71 -1.21
N MET A 19 -5.60 -7.51 -1.73
CA MET A 19 -5.58 -6.27 -0.94
C MET A 19 -6.98 -5.92 -0.45
N GLN A 20 -7.10 -5.57 0.83
CA GLN A 20 -8.35 -5.10 1.43
C GLN A 20 -8.11 -3.74 2.09
N ILE A 21 -8.92 -2.75 1.74
CA ILE A 21 -8.86 -1.43 2.39
C ILE A 21 -9.57 -1.55 3.74
N ILE A 22 -8.83 -1.30 4.82
CA ILE A 22 -9.33 -1.35 6.20
C ILE A 22 -9.73 0.03 6.67
N GLU A 23 -8.94 1.05 6.33
CA GLU A 23 -9.23 2.44 6.70
C GLU A 23 -8.86 3.37 5.55
N ASP A 24 -9.77 4.29 5.24
CA ASP A 24 -9.56 5.38 4.28
C ASP A 24 -10.00 6.68 4.97
N LYS A 25 -9.05 7.41 5.55
CA LYS A 25 -9.34 8.57 6.41
C LYS A 25 -8.41 9.73 6.12
N GLY A 26 -8.96 10.79 5.51
CA GLY A 26 -8.20 12.01 5.21
C GLY A 26 -6.99 11.68 4.33
N ASP A 27 -5.80 11.78 4.92
CA ASP A 27 -4.51 11.62 4.24
C ASP A 27 -3.88 10.26 4.47
N TYR A 28 -4.58 9.41 5.21
CA TYR A 28 -4.14 8.10 5.62
C TYR A 28 -4.98 7.00 4.95
N LEU A 29 -4.29 5.96 4.47
CA LEU A 29 -4.89 4.78 3.87
C LEU A 29 -4.23 3.54 4.47
N HIS A 30 -5.04 2.66 5.07
CA HIS A 30 -4.60 1.38 5.60
C HIS A 30 -5.19 0.25 4.78
N VAL A 31 -4.31 -0.63 4.30
CA VAL A 31 -4.63 -1.80 3.49
C VAL A 31 -4.04 -3.03 4.17
N THR A 32 -4.78 -4.11 4.23
CA THR A 32 -4.25 -5.42 4.60
C THR A 32 -4.04 -6.29 3.37
N VAL A 33 -3.02 -7.14 3.42
CA VAL A 33 -2.71 -8.12 2.38
C VAL A 33 -2.61 -9.49 3.00
N THR A 34 -3.36 -10.44 2.46
CA THR A 34 -3.29 -11.83 2.91
C THR A 34 -2.45 -12.65 1.93
N SER A 35 -1.36 -13.25 2.42
CA SER A 35 -0.52 -14.13 1.60
C SER A 35 -1.28 -15.40 1.18
N ALA A 36 -1.13 -15.79 -0.08
CA ALA A 36 -1.91 -16.89 -0.65
C ALA A 36 -1.56 -18.28 -0.07
N ILE A 37 -0.28 -18.50 0.28
CA ILE A 37 0.23 -19.82 0.68
C ILE A 37 0.11 -20.02 2.20
N PHE A 38 0.57 -19.03 2.99
CA PHE A 38 0.65 -19.16 4.44
C PHE A 38 -0.45 -18.38 5.19
N LYS A 39 -1.33 -17.67 4.48
CA LYS A 39 -2.41 -16.84 5.04
C LYS A 39 -1.95 -15.81 6.08
N PHE A 40 -0.67 -15.44 6.08
CA PHE A 40 -0.17 -14.32 6.86
C PHE A 40 -0.81 -13.04 6.39
N VAL A 41 -1.21 -12.21 7.36
CA VAL A 41 -1.77 -10.88 7.14
C VAL A 41 -0.66 -9.86 7.34
N ASP A 42 -0.43 -9.07 6.30
CA ASP A 42 0.47 -7.94 6.31
C ASP A 42 -0.34 -6.65 6.30
N ASP A 43 0.14 -5.64 7.00
CA ASP A 43 -0.38 -4.28 6.93
C ASP A 43 0.46 -3.48 5.93
N VAL A 44 -0.22 -2.69 5.10
CA VAL A 44 0.35 -1.72 4.18
C VAL A 44 -0.36 -0.40 4.43
N GLU A 45 0.37 0.58 4.94
CA GLU A 45 -0.16 1.89 5.30
C GLU A 45 0.49 2.96 4.45
N PHE A 46 -0.31 3.93 4.06
CA PHE A 46 0.11 5.08 3.27
C PHE A 46 -0.29 6.37 3.99
N LEU A 47 0.64 7.31 4.03
CA LEU A 47 0.39 8.67 4.48
C LEU A 47 0.77 9.65 3.37
N ILE A 48 -0.22 10.38 2.87
CA ILE A 48 -0.08 11.32 1.76
C ILE A 48 0.25 12.70 2.32
N GLU A 49 1.50 13.12 2.17
CA GLU A 49 1.97 14.43 2.63
C GLU A 49 1.99 15.43 1.49
N ASP A 50 1.02 16.35 1.48
CA ASP A 50 0.86 17.32 0.38
C ASP A 50 1.90 18.45 0.41
N SER A 51 2.48 18.76 1.57
CA SER A 51 3.51 19.80 1.72
C SER A 51 4.77 19.50 0.89
N HIS A 52 5.22 18.24 0.92
CA HIS A 52 6.42 17.80 0.21
C HIS A 52 6.10 16.99 -1.06
N LYS A 53 4.82 16.76 -1.37
CA LYS A 53 4.36 15.90 -2.46
C LYS A 53 4.95 14.47 -2.36
N VAL A 54 5.02 13.95 -1.14
CA VAL A 54 5.54 12.61 -0.83
C VAL A 54 4.41 11.73 -0.30
N ILE A 55 4.44 10.44 -0.66
CA ILE A 55 3.61 9.42 -0.03
C ILE A 55 4.54 8.54 0.80
N HIS A 56 4.39 8.58 2.12
CA HIS A 56 5.07 7.66 3.01
C HIS A 56 4.38 6.31 2.94
N VAL A 57 5.16 5.23 2.97
CA VAL A 57 4.64 3.87 2.93
C VAL A 57 5.29 3.03 4.00
N ARG A 58 4.47 2.29 4.75
CA ARG A 58 4.91 1.27 5.70
C ARG A 58 4.31 -0.05 5.26
N SER A 59 5.13 -1.11 5.15
CA SER A 59 4.64 -2.47 4.95
C SER A 59 5.26 -3.38 6.00
N ALA A 60 4.42 -4.01 6.81
CA ALA A 60 4.84 -4.83 7.94
C ALA A 60 3.96 -6.07 8.09
N SER A 61 4.57 -7.21 8.39
CA SER A 61 3.86 -8.46 8.68
C SER A 61 3.45 -8.52 10.15
N ARG A 62 2.21 -8.94 10.44
CA ARG A 62 1.70 -9.05 11.82
C ARG A 62 2.37 -10.15 12.64
N THR A 63 2.90 -11.17 11.98
CA THR A 63 3.45 -12.39 12.60
C THR A 63 4.97 -12.35 12.77
N GLY A 64 5.65 -11.28 12.37
CA GLY A 64 7.09 -11.08 12.61
C GLY A 64 8.04 -12.04 11.88
N TYR A 65 7.57 -12.77 10.86
CA TYR A 65 8.42 -13.66 10.08
C TYR A 65 9.28 -12.90 9.06
N SER A 66 10.51 -13.39 8.82
CA SER A 66 11.28 -12.95 7.65
C SER A 66 10.49 -13.26 6.39
N ASP A 67 10.10 -12.22 5.66
CA ASP A 67 9.18 -12.28 4.53
C ASP A 67 9.90 -12.53 3.19
N PHE A 68 11.19 -12.85 3.21
CA PHE A 68 12.06 -12.98 2.04
C PHE A 68 11.98 -11.78 1.07
N GLY A 69 11.69 -10.59 1.59
CA GLY A 69 11.54 -9.35 0.82
C GLY A 69 10.21 -9.22 0.08
N VAL A 70 9.18 -10.02 0.42
CA VAL A 70 7.84 -9.92 -0.16
C VAL A 70 7.23 -8.53 0.07
N ASN A 71 7.34 -7.96 1.27
CA ASN A 71 6.83 -6.63 1.59
C ASN A 71 7.55 -5.57 0.76
N ARG A 72 8.88 -5.68 0.61
CA ARG A 72 9.65 -4.77 -0.26
C ARG A 72 9.19 -4.84 -1.71
N ARG A 73 9.10 -6.04 -2.29
CA ARG A 73 8.63 -6.24 -3.67
C ARG A 73 7.21 -5.70 -3.89
N ARG A 74 6.36 -5.80 -2.87
CA ARG A 74 5.00 -5.25 -2.90
C ARG A 74 5.02 -3.74 -2.98
N VAL A 75 5.77 -3.07 -2.11
CA VAL A 75 5.91 -1.61 -2.12
C VAL A 75 6.46 -1.13 -3.46
N GLU A 76 7.52 -1.77 -3.98
CA GLU A 76 8.10 -1.45 -5.29
C GLU A 76 7.07 -1.63 -6.43
N LYS A 77 6.24 -2.68 -6.38
CA LYS A 77 5.17 -2.88 -7.37
C LYS A 77 4.12 -1.78 -7.31
N ILE A 78 3.67 -1.40 -6.11
CA ILE A 78 2.71 -0.30 -5.91
C ILE A 78 3.30 1.01 -6.45
N GLN A 79 4.57 1.28 -6.14
CA GLN A 79 5.26 2.47 -6.63
C GLN A 79 5.30 2.52 -8.16
N ARG A 80 5.65 1.42 -8.83
CA ARG A 80 5.68 1.35 -10.31
C ARG A 80 4.31 1.58 -10.94
N LEU A 81 3.27 0.93 -10.39
CA LEU A 81 1.90 1.09 -10.89
C LEU A 81 1.37 2.50 -10.66
N PHE A 82 1.70 3.11 -9.52
CA PHE A 82 1.33 4.48 -9.22
C PHE A 82 2.01 5.47 -10.16
N ALA A 83 3.31 5.29 -10.42
CA ALA A 83 4.06 6.13 -11.35
C ALA A 83 3.53 6.05 -12.79
N ALA A 84 2.94 4.91 -13.20
CA ALA A 84 2.31 4.76 -14.51
C ALA A 84 0.96 5.49 -14.65
N LEU A 85 0.38 5.99 -13.55
CA LEU A 85 -0.88 6.75 -13.53
C LEU A 85 -0.70 8.26 -13.35
N GLN A 86 0.52 8.71 -13.02
CA GLN A 86 0.86 10.13 -12.92
C GLN A 86 1.16 10.71 -14.31
#